data_AF-A0A962FAD8-F1
#
_entry.id   AF-A0A962FAD8-F1
#
_cell.length_a   1.000
_cell.length_b   1.000
_cell.length_c   1.000
_cell.angle_alpha   90.00
_cell.angle_beta   90.00
_cell.angle_gamma   90.00
#
_symmetry.space_group_name_H-M   'P 1'
#
loop_
_entity.id
_entity.type
_entity.pdbx_description
1 polymer ?
#
loop_
_entity_poly.entity_id
_entity_poly.type
_entity_poly.pdbx_seq_one_letter_code
_entity_poly.pdbx_strand_id
1 'polypeptide(L)'
;MQPAIERMRVAMLICAPAVLLSACADPLTRSDALWPHSGDAVAANKIAHIIDPWPAASRNTAFSTNGARVAESMVRYKTGKAAETVVAPPVLVTR
;
A
#
# COMPACT_ATOMS: atom_id res chain seq x y z
N MET A 1 -34.70 19.15 -47.77
CA MET A 1 -34.46 18.52 -46.45
C MET A 1 -33.44 17.38 -46.50
N GLN A 2 -33.46 16.49 -47.50
CA GLN A 2 -32.48 15.41 -47.69
C GLN A 2 -30.98 15.82 -47.78
N PRO A 3 -30.58 16.90 -48.48
CA PRO A 3 -29.15 17.23 -48.61
C PRO A 3 -28.54 17.76 -47.30
N ALA A 4 -29.36 18.34 -46.42
CA ALA A 4 -28.91 18.78 -45.10
C ALA A 4 -28.64 17.59 -44.16
N ILE A 5 -29.44 16.51 -44.28
CA ILE A 5 -29.26 15.27 -43.51
C ILE A 5 -28.02 14.51 -43.98
N GLU A 6 -27.73 14.47 -45.28
CA GLU A 6 -26.47 13.88 -45.77
C GLU A 6 -25.24 14.66 -45.30
N ARG A 7 -25.26 16.00 -45.38
CA ARG A 7 -24.16 16.83 -44.87
C ARG A 7 -23.95 16.63 -43.37
N MET A 8 -25.02 16.49 -42.61
CA MET A 8 -24.95 16.21 -41.17
C MET A 8 -24.39 14.81 -40.87
N ARG A 9 -24.76 13.79 -41.65
CA ARG A 9 -24.22 12.42 -41.53
C ARG A 9 -22.73 12.37 -41.87
N VAL A 10 -22.32 13.06 -42.93
CA VAL A 10 -20.90 13.16 -43.32
C VAL A 10 -20.10 13.89 -42.23
N ALA A 11 -20.62 15.00 -41.70
CA ALA A 11 -19.98 15.70 -40.59
C ALA A 11 -19.85 14.80 -39.34
N MET A 12 -20.89 14.01 -39.02
CA MET A 12 -20.86 13.07 -37.90
C MET A 12 -19.82 11.97 -38.09
N LEU A 13 -19.72 11.39 -39.30
CA LEU A 13 -18.71 10.37 -39.63
C LEU A 13 -17.27 10.92 -39.56
N ILE A 14 -17.06 12.17 -39.95
CA ILE A 14 -15.74 12.81 -39.90
C ILE A 14 -15.36 13.18 -38.46
N CYS A 15 -16.29 13.67 -37.64
CA CYS A 15 -16.00 14.12 -36.28
C CYS A 15 -15.98 12.98 -35.24
N ALA A 16 -16.69 11.88 -35.46
CA ALA A 16 -16.74 10.74 -34.55
C ALA A 16 -15.35 10.21 -34.10
N PRO A 17 -14.36 9.97 -35.01
CA PRO A 17 -13.05 9.48 -34.58
C PRO A 17 -12.29 10.49 -33.71
N ALA A 18 -12.42 11.80 -33.96
CA ALA A 18 -11.74 12.82 -33.16
C ALA A 18 -12.22 12.84 -31.69
N VAL A 19 -13.51 12.57 -31.45
CA VAL A 19 -14.09 12.48 -30.10
C VAL A 19 -13.69 11.17 -29.41
N LEU A 20 -13.62 10.07 -30.15
CA LEU A 20 -13.18 8.78 -29.61
C LEU A 20 -11.69 8.81 -29.21
N LEU A 21 -10.84 9.49 -29.97
CA LEU A 21 -9.42 9.63 -29.64
C LEU A 21 -9.18 10.57 -28.45
N SER A 22 -10.00 11.60 -28.24
CA SER A 22 -9.86 12.49 -27.08
C SER A 22 -10.33 11.85 -25.76
N ALA A 23 -11.18 10.83 -25.81
CA ALA A 23 -11.60 10.07 -24.63
C ALA A 23 -10.49 9.16 -24.06
N CYS A 24 -9.46 8.84 -24.86
CA CYS A 24 -8.26 8.11 -24.43
C CYS A 24 -7.12 9.05 -23.98
N ALA A 25 -7.32 10.36 -24.04
CA ALA A 25 -6.40 11.29 -23.42
C ALA A 25 -6.58 11.18 -21.90
N ASP A 26 -5.75 10.33 -21.29
CA ASP A 26 -5.64 10.26 -19.84
C ASP A 26 -5.38 11.68 -19.32
N PRO A 27 -6.28 12.26 -18.51
CA PRO A 27 -6.01 13.56 -17.92
C PRO A 27 -4.79 13.39 -17.04
N LEU A 28 -3.64 13.88 -17.54
CA LEU A 28 -2.40 14.16 -16.78
C LEU A 28 -2.62 15.25 -15.71
N THR A 29 -3.82 15.31 -15.14
CA THR A 29 -4.10 16.01 -13.92
C THR A 29 -3.23 15.39 -12.85
N ARG A 30 -2.63 16.25 -12.03
CA ARG A 30 -1.69 15.90 -10.95
C ARG A 30 -2.40 15.21 -9.77
N SER A 31 -3.25 14.24 -10.10
CA SER A 31 -4.24 13.60 -9.23
C SER A 31 -3.96 12.11 -9.08
N ASP A 32 -2.98 11.54 -9.81
CA ASP A 32 -2.59 10.12 -9.73
C ASP A 32 -2.23 9.66 -8.31
N ALA A 33 -1.89 10.60 -7.43
CA ALA A 33 -1.59 10.34 -6.01
C ALA A 33 -2.79 10.54 -5.07
N LEU A 34 -3.94 11.02 -5.58
CA LEU A 34 -5.15 11.29 -4.81
C LEU A 34 -6.19 10.21 -5.10
N TRP A 35 -5.93 8.99 -4.62
CA TRP A 35 -6.98 7.97 -4.61
C TRP A 35 -8.20 8.49 -3.83
N PRO A 36 -9.44 8.26 -4.28
CA PRO A 36 -10.65 8.74 -3.59
C PRO A 36 -10.80 8.17 -2.16
N HIS A 37 -10.17 7.04 -1.88
CA HIS A 37 -10.12 6.41 -0.56
C HIS A 37 -8.84 6.72 0.22
N SER A 38 -8.03 7.67 -0.23
CA SER A 38 -6.80 8.07 0.48
C SER A 38 -7.09 8.80 1.80
N GLY A 39 -8.34 9.23 2.04
CA GLY A 39 -8.81 9.72 3.33
C GLY A 39 -7.84 10.77 3.91
N ASP A 40 -7.27 10.44 5.07
CA ASP A 40 -6.36 11.32 5.81
C ASP A 40 -4.86 11.02 5.58
N ALA A 41 -4.51 10.25 4.54
CA ALA A 41 -3.14 9.84 4.27
C ALA A 41 -2.18 11.04 4.09
N VAL A 42 -2.68 12.16 3.55
CA VAL A 42 -1.89 13.38 3.38
C VAL A 42 -1.60 14.04 4.74
N ALA A 43 -2.56 14.09 5.68
CA ALA A 43 -2.28 14.65 7.00
C ALA A 43 -1.41 13.71 7.84
N ALA A 44 -1.64 12.40 7.74
CA ALA A 44 -0.78 11.39 8.37
C ALA A 44 0.69 11.49 7.88
N ASN A 45 0.91 11.65 6.57
CA ASN A 45 2.24 11.86 6.02
C ASN A 45 2.88 13.17 6.48
N LYS A 46 2.09 14.25 6.59
CA LYS A 46 2.58 15.51 7.17
C LYS A 46 3.04 15.28 8.60
N ILE A 47 2.24 14.65 9.45
CA ILE A 47 2.60 14.37 10.85
C ILE A 47 3.87 13.50 10.93
N ALA A 48 3.96 12.43 10.14
CA ALA A 48 5.11 11.54 10.12
C ALA A 48 6.42 12.24 9.68
N HIS A 49 6.33 13.29 8.85
CA HIS A 49 7.46 14.02 8.30
C HIS A 49 7.71 15.37 8.98
N ILE A 50 6.85 15.78 9.92
CA ILE A 50 7.13 16.93 10.78
C ILE A 50 8.39 16.58 11.58
N ILE A 51 9.32 17.52 11.64
CA ILE A 51 10.52 17.46 12.49
C ILE A 51 10.04 17.69 13.93
N ASP A 52 9.24 16.77 14.45
CA ASP A 52 8.86 16.69 15.86
C ASP A 52 9.89 15.80 16.55
N PRO A 53 10.35 16.12 17.78
CA PRO A 53 10.99 15.12 18.62
C PRO A 53 10.22 13.80 18.59
N TRP A 54 10.94 12.72 18.31
CA TRP A 54 10.39 11.36 18.37
C TRP A 54 9.57 11.17 19.66
N PRO A 55 8.35 10.61 19.58
CA PRO A 55 7.52 10.40 20.75
C PRO A 55 8.28 9.57 21.78
N ALA A 56 8.05 9.79 23.08
CA ALA A 56 8.81 9.13 24.14
C ALA A 56 8.81 7.59 24.02
N ALA A 57 7.74 7.01 23.48
CA ALA A 57 7.64 5.59 23.17
C ALA A 57 8.67 5.10 22.14
N SER A 58 9.10 5.92 21.18
CA SER A 58 10.15 5.59 20.21
C SER A 58 11.54 5.47 20.85
N ARG A 59 11.74 6.02 22.06
CA ARG A 59 12.97 5.84 22.85
C ARG A 59 12.96 4.54 23.66
N ASN A 60 11.83 3.83 23.69
CA ASN A 60 11.72 2.58 24.43
C ASN A 60 12.44 1.46 23.67
N THR A 61 13.55 1.00 24.22
CA THR A 61 14.32 -0.15 23.70
C THR A 61 14.02 -1.45 24.44
N ALA A 62 13.09 -1.43 25.40
CA ALA A 62 12.66 -2.61 26.14
C ALA A 62 11.65 -3.41 25.30
N PHE A 63 12.17 -4.22 24.38
CA PHE A 63 11.38 -5.15 23.60
C PHE A 63 11.29 -6.50 24.31
N SER A 64 10.09 -6.96 24.64
CA SER A 64 9.89 -8.33 25.10
C SER A 64 10.15 -9.27 23.93
N THR A 65 11.26 -10.01 23.96
CA THR A 65 11.56 -11.04 22.95
C THR A 65 11.32 -12.43 23.54
N ASN A 66 10.84 -13.35 22.72
CA ASN A 66 10.68 -14.75 23.10
C ASN A 66 11.74 -15.59 22.38
N GLY A 67 12.78 -15.99 23.12
CA GLY A 67 13.89 -16.76 22.57
C GLY A 67 13.48 -18.11 21.97
N ALA A 68 12.47 -18.77 22.53
CA ALA A 68 11.97 -20.03 22.01
C ALA A 68 11.34 -19.86 20.61
N ARG A 69 10.55 -18.79 20.41
CA ARG A 69 9.99 -18.45 19.09
C ARG A 69 11.07 -18.09 18.06
N VAL A 70 12.14 -17.45 18.49
CA VAL A 70 13.29 -17.14 17.62
C VAL A 70 14.04 -18.42 17.22
N ALA A 71 14.28 -19.32 18.17
CA ALA A 71 14.91 -20.61 17.90
C ALA A 71 14.08 -21.48 16.94
N GLU A 72 12.76 -21.50 17.13
CA GLU A 72 11.83 -22.21 16.25
C GLU A 72 11.93 -21.73 14.80
N SER A 73 11.89 -20.42 14.57
CA SER A 73 11.97 -19.85 13.22
C SER A 73 13.32 -20.14 12.55
N MET A 74 14.42 -20.11 13.32
CA MET A 74 15.75 -20.47 12.83
C MET A 74 15.85 -21.94 12.40
N VAL A 75 15.32 -22.87 13.19
CA VAL A 75 15.30 -24.30 12.85
C VAL A 75 14.48 -24.53 11.58
N ARG A 76 13.30 -23.90 11.49
CA ARG A 76 12.45 -23.99 10.31
C ARG A 76 13.13 -23.46 9.05
N TYR A 77 13.82 -22.33 9.17
CA TYR A 77 14.56 -21.74 8.06
C TYR A 77 15.70 -22.66 7.57
N LYS A 78 16.49 -23.22 8.50
CA LYS A 78 17.66 -24.04 8.15
C LYS A 78 17.30 -25.43 7.61
N THR A 79 16.25 -26.04 8.13
CA THR A 79 15.93 -27.45 7.86
C THR A 79 14.71 -27.66 6.98
N GLY A 80 13.90 -26.62 6.76
CA GLY A 80 12.62 -26.71 6.07
C GLY A 80 11.53 -27.45 6.86
N LYS A 81 11.82 -27.89 8.10
CA LYS A 81 10.91 -28.66 8.96
C LYS A 81 10.44 -27.82 10.14
N ALA A 82 9.26 -28.12 10.69
CA ALA A 82 8.83 -27.49 11.94
C ALA A 82 9.86 -27.78 13.05
N ALA A 83 10.17 -26.79 13.88
CA ALA A 83 11.05 -27.02 15.01
C ALA A 83 10.36 -27.96 16.00
N GLU A 84 11.09 -28.96 16.48
CA GLU A 84 10.63 -29.77 17.60
C GLU A 84 10.43 -28.84 18.81
N THR A 85 9.28 -28.95 19.47
CA THR A 85 8.97 -28.11 20.62
C THR A 85 9.95 -28.44 21.73
N VAL A 86 10.96 -27.59 21.91
CA VAL A 86 11.85 -27.69 23.07
C VAL A 86 11.03 -27.29 24.28
N VAL A 87 10.48 -28.28 24.99
CA VAL A 87 9.93 -28.10 26.33
C VAL A 87 11.09 -27.65 27.20
N ALA A 88 11.16 -26.35 27.50
CA ALA A 88 12.17 -25.83 28.40
C ALA A 88 12.07 -26.59 29.74
N PRO A 89 13.17 -27.15 30.27
CA PRO A 89 13.15 -27.73 31.60
C PRO A 89 12.70 -26.67 32.61
N PRO A 90 11.90 -27.03 33.63
CA PRO A 90 11.43 -26.06 34.61
C PRO A 90 12.64 -25.38 35.25
N VAL A 91 12.70 -24.05 35.14
CA VAL A 91 13.71 -23.25 35.83
C VAL A 91 13.42 -23.37 37.32
N LEU A 92 14.21 -24.18 38.03
CA LEU A 92 14.25 -24.21 39.49
C LEU A 92 14.76 -22.85 39.98
N VAL A 93 13.83 -21.95 40.30
CA VAL A 93 14.14 -20.71 41.02
C VAL A 93 14.45 -21.10 42.47
N THR A 94 15.72 -21.32 42.79
CA THR A 94 16.16 -21.39 44.19
C THR A 94 16.18 -19.98 44.77
N ARG A 95 15.49 -19.82 45.90
CA ARG A 95 15.30 -18.58 46.67
C ARG A 95 16.61 -17.89 47.05
#